data_AF-A0A146M5Z4-F1
#
_entry.id   AF-A0A146M5Z4-F1
#
_cell.length_a   1.000
_cell.length_b   1.000
_cell.length_c   1.000
_cell.angle_alpha   90.00
_cell.angle_beta   90.00
_cell.angle_gamma   90.00
#
_symmetry.space_group_name_H-M   'P 1'
#
loop_
_entity.id
_entity.type
_entity.pdbx_description
1 polymer ?
#
loop_
_entity_poly.entity_id
_entity_poly.type
_entity_poly.pdbx_seq_one_letter_code
_entity_poly.pdbx_strand_id
1 'polypeptide(L)'
;RGMSTPLDLVRVETENQILFSFLSIGWGLLSDVDIESERIRALGAQRFTMWTLAKLVSMRSHRGTVSYLPVDKDSDTPSSTRRKLRFDSEGDVRSMMSEDAGRRDSFYSVGSRKSNYLSAAGSSYESLAEDTVRTFGPPSRIPPLGHPLPSEWTVVKGDFVMVHASYPTHLMTDCIFAPDAKLDDGCIWLCIIKSSISRTHLVQFLLGMSSGTHTNVSDVIFVPVSAFRIEPETSSSHLTVDGELIEHSSLQAEILPAMANVFARVQ
;
A
#
# COMPACT_ATOMS: atom_id res chain seq x y z
N ARG A 1 -19.64 9.12 16.61
CA ARG A 1 -19.12 10.49 16.34
C ARG A 1 -17.71 10.32 15.82
N GLY A 2 -17.44 10.76 14.58
CA GLY A 2 -16.10 10.74 13.99
C GLY A 2 -15.61 12.17 13.77
N MET A 3 -14.32 12.40 13.93
CA MET A 3 -13.66 13.65 13.53
C MET A 3 -12.93 13.41 12.21
N SER A 4 -12.71 14.48 11.44
CA SER A 4 -11.83 14.42 10.29
C SER A 4 -10.40 14.20 10.78
N THR A 5 -9.81 13.07 10.44
CA THR A 5 -8.44 12.68 10.80
C THR A 5 -7.63 12.52 9.52
N PRO A 6 -6.40 13.07 9.46
CA PRO A 6 -5.52 12.88 8.31
C PRO A 6 -5.20 11.38 8.11
N LEU A 7 -5.02 11.01 6.84
CA LEU A 7 -4.65 9.68 6.40
C LEU A 7 -3.53 9.78 5.37
N ASP A 8 -2.50 8.98 5.57
CA ASP A 8 -1.44 8.76 4.61
C ASP A 8 -1.91 7.87 3.47
N LEU A 9 -1.45 8.18 2.26
CA LEU A 9 -1.65 7.34 1.09
C LEU A 9 -0.32 6.81 0.60
N VAL A 10 -0.33 5.65 -0.02
CA VAL A 10 0.85 5.09 -0.66
C VAL A 10 0.68 5.18 -2.17
N ARG A 11 1.62 5.84 -2.83
CA ARG A 11 1.71 5.83 -4.29
C ARG A 11 2.42 4.56 -4.71
N VAL A 12 1.76 3.76 -5.52
CA VAL A 12 2.27 2.49 -6.06
C VAL A 12 2.51 2.67 -7.56
N GLU A 13 3.72 2.41 -8.01
CA GLU A 13 4.11 2.44 -9.41
C GLU A 13 4.45 1.03 -9.85
N THR A 14 3.69 0.53 -10.83
CA THR A 14 3.97 -0.72 -11.54
C THR A 14 4.52 -0.41 -12.93
N GLU A 15 4.90 -1.44 -13.68
CA GLU A 15 5.39 -1.28 -15.07
C GLU A 15 4.34 -0.63 -15.99
N ASN A 16 3.05 -0.85 -15.72
CA ASN A 16 1.95 -0.46 -16.61
C ASN A 16 1.15 0.74 -16.11
N GLN A 17 1.14 1.02 -14.80
CA GLN A 17 0.27 2.04 -14.23
C GLN A 17 0.75 2.56 -12.87
N ILE A 18 0.17 3.69 -12.46
CA ILE A 18 0.31 4.23 -11.11
C ILE A 18 -1.03 4.11 -10.39
N LEU A 19 -0.99 3.59 -9.17
CA LEU A 19 -2.12 3.36 -8.29
C LEU A 19 -1.87 4.10 -6.96
N PHE A 20 -2.94 4.33 -6.21
CA PHE A 20 -2.85 4.77 -4.82
C PHE A 20 -3.50 3.72 -3.94
N SER A 21 -2.83 3.42 -2.83
CA SER A 21 -3.21 2.38 -1.88
C SER A 21 -3.33 2.98 -0.49
N PHE A 22 -4.32 2.53 0.29
CA PHE A 22 -4.58 3.03 1.64
C PHE A 22 -4.65 1.93 2.70
N LEU A 23 -4.54 0.65 2.32
CA LEU A 23 -4.60 -0.48 3.24
C LEU A 23 -3.29 -1.27 3.28
N SER A 24 -2.89 -1.87 2.16
CA SER A 24 -1.77 -2.81 2.15
C SER A 24 -1.28 -3.21 0.76
N ILE A 25 -0.05 -3.73 0.71
CA ILE A 25 0.51 -4.41 -0.47
C ILE A 25 1.08 -5.74 -0.01
N GLY A 26 0.71 -6.83 -0.67
CA GLY A 26 1.17 -8.17 -0.31
C GLY A 26 1.81 -8.90 -1.48
N TRP A 27 2.80 -9.74 -1.16
CA TRP A 27 3.41 -10.71 -2.07
C TRP A 27 3.70 -12.02 -1.33
N GLY A 28 3.23 -13.15 -1.87
CA GLY A 28 3.42 -14.48 -1.28
C GLY A 28 2.30 -14.88 -0.32
N LEU A 29 2.63 -15.45 0.85
CA LEU A 29 1.70 -16.20 1.72
C LEU A 29 0.35 -15.51 1.96
N LEU A 30 0.34 -14.25 2.40
CA LEU A 30 -0.93 -13.54 2.70
C LEU A 30 -1.73 -13.25 1.43
N SER A 31 -1.09 -12.81 0.35
CA SER A 31 -1.75 -12.63 -0.95
C SER A 31 -2.29 -13.93 -1.54
N ASP A 32 -1.54 -15.02 -1.41
CA ASP A 32 -1.99 -16.37 -1.77
C ASP A 32 -3.23 -16.76 -0.97
N VAL A 33 -3.28 -16.43 0.32
CA VAL A 33 -4.43 -16.69 1.20
C VAL A 33 -5.62 -15.81 0.80
N ASP A 34 -5.42 -14.52 0.56
CA ASP A 34 -6.48 -13.60 0.16
C ASP A 34 -7.18 -14.07 -1.11
N ILE A 35 -6.40 -14.41 -2.14
CA ILE A 35 -6.91 -14.81 -3.45
C ILE A 35 -7.49 -16.22 -3.45
N GLU A 36 -6.77 -17.21 -2.92
CA GLU A 36 -7.20 -18.60 -3.04
C GLU A 36 -8.33 -18.96 -2.06
N SER A 37 -8.43 -18.27 -0.90
CA SER A 37 -9.52 -18.48 0.06
C SER A 37 -10.88 -17.98 -0.43
N GLU A 38 -10.95 -17.16 -1.49
CA GLU A 38 -12.22 -16.72 -2.10
C GLU A 38 -13.08 -17.91 -2.56
N ARG A 39 -12.47 -19.06 -2.87
CA ARG A 39 -13.18 -20.31 -3.20
C ARG A 39 -14.10 -20.81 -2.09
N ILE A 40 -13.79 -20.45 -0.84
CA ILE A 40 -14.55 -20.83 0.35
C ILE A 40 -15.14 -19.60 1.06
N ARG A 41 -15.43 -18.53 0.31
CA ARG A 41 -16.02 -17.27 0.81
C ARG A 41 -17.26 -17.47 1.69
N ALA A 42 -18.02 -18.54 1.46
CA ALA A 42 -19.19 -18.91 2.27
C ALA A 42 -18.90 -19.15 3.76
N LEU A 43 -17.65 -19.45 4.13
CA LEU A 43 -17.22 -19.67 5.52
C LEU A 43 -16.93 -18.36 6.29
N GLY A 44 -17.09 -17.20 5.65
CA GLY A 44 -16.83 -15.90 6.27
C GLY A 44 -15.35 -15.73 6.64
N ALA A 45 -15.07 -15.03 7.74
CA ALA A 45 -13.70 -14.72 8.17
C ALA A 45 -12.84 -15.97 8.47
N GLN A 46 -13.47 -17.10 8.83
CA GLN A 46 -12.74 -18.34 9.13
C GLN A 46 -11.96 -18.88 7.92
N ARG A 47 -12.32 -18.48 6.70
CA ARG A 47 -11.63 -18.88 5.46
C ARG A 47 -10.15 -18.57 5.49
N PHE A 48 -9.76 -17.43 6.05
CA PHE A 48 -8.37 -16.99 6.10
C PHE A 48 -7.55 -17.91 6.99
N THR A 49 -8.08 -18.26 8.17
CA THR A 49 -7.44 -19.20 9.10
C THR A 49 -7.30 -20.59 8.50
N MET A 50 -8.37 -21.13 7.91
CA MET A 50 -8.33 -22.47 7.29
C MET A 50 -7.34 -22.54 6.13
N TRP A 51 -7.33 -21.52 5.28
CA TRP A 51 -6.42 -21.50 4.13
C TRP A 51 -4.97 -21.29 4.54
N THR A 52 -4.74 -20.44 5.54
CA THR A 52 -3.40 -20.24 6.14
C THR A 52 -2.85 -21.56 6.68
N LEU A 53 -3.66 -22.35 7.40
CA LEU A 53 -3.24 -23.67 7.89
C LEU A 53 -2.91 -24.63 6.73
N ALA A 54 -3.71 -24.64 5.67
CA ALA A 54 -3.43 -25.44 4.48
C ALA A 54 -2.11 -25.03 3.80
N LYS A 55 -1.86 -23.73 3.68
CA LYS A 55 -0.61 -23.16 3.13
C LYS A 55 0.59 -23.40 4.02
N LEU A 56 0.42 -23.50 5.34
CA LEU A 56 1.51 -23.84 6.25
C LEU A 56 2.02 -25.28 6.03
N VAL A 57 1.15 -26.20 5.60
CA VAL A 57 1.54 -27.55 5.21
C VAL A 57 2.24 -27.57 3.85
N SER A 58 1.79 -26.73 2.90
CA SER A 58 2.35 -26.61 1.55
C SER A 58 3.01 -25.24 1.35
N MET A 59 4.06 -24.95 2.14
CA MET A 59 4.75 -23.67 2.06
C MET A 59 5.36 -23.48 0.67
N ARG A 60 5.03 -22.35 0.04
CA ARG A 60 5.65 -21.90 -1.20
C ARG A 60 6.69 -20.83 -0.87
N SER A 61 7.74 -20.80 -1.68
CA SER A 61 8.75 -19.76 -1.64
C SER A 61 8.80 -19.05 -2.99
N HIS A 62 8.94 -17.73 -2.95
CA HIS A 62 8.92 -16.85 -4.11
C HIS A 62 10.28 -16.15 -4.22
N ARG A 63 10.96 -16.35 -5.35
CA ARG A 63 12.27 -15.73 -5.56
C ARG A 63 12.11 -14.29 -6.02
N GLY A 64 12.94 -13.39 -5.48
CA GLY A 64 13.00 -12.02 -5.95
C GLY A 64 14.01 -11.16 -5.20
N THR A 65 13.89 -9.86 -5.42
CA THR A 65 14.63 -8.82 -4.70
C THR A 65 13.63 -7.86 -4.04
N VAL A 66 13.85 -7.57 -2.76
CA VAL A 66 13.11 -6.55 -2.01
C VAL A 66 14.09 -5.49 -1.58
N SER A 67 13.83 -4.25 -1.97
CA SER A 67 14.63 -3.10 -1.56
C SER A 67 13.76 -2.14 -0.77
N TYR A 68 14.26 -1.56 0.32
CA TYR A 68 13.48 -0.62 1.12
C TYR A 68 14.34 0.50 1.71
N LEU A 69 13.69 1.63 1.98
CA LEU A 69 14.27 2.80 2.63
C LEU A 69 13.70 2.95 4.04
N PRO A 70 14.44 2.60 5.10
CA PRO A 70 13.97 2.71 6.49
C PRO A 70 13.62 4.15 6.88
N VAL A 71 12.66 4.31 7.78
CA VAL A 71 12.44 5.58 8.48
C VAL A 71 13.37 5.63 9.69
N ASP A 72 14.28 6.60 9.74
CA ASP A 72 15.12 6.83 10.92
C ASP A 72 14.26 7.27 12.10
N LYS A 73 14.13 6.41 13.12
CA LYS A 73 13.40 6.72 14.35
C LYS A 73 14.12 7.72 15.26
N ASP A 74 15.40 8.01 15.01
CA ASP A 74 16.24 8.91 15.83
C ASP A 74 16.10 10.39 15.46
N SER A 75 15.31 10.74 14.43
CA SER A 75 14.88 12.11 14.26
C SER A 75 13.66 12.38 15.15
N ASP A 76 13.89 12.55 16.46
CA ASP A 76 13.04 13.37 17.33
C ASP A 76 13.05 14.82 16.79
N THR A 77 12.44 15.01 15.62
CA THR A 77 12.18 16.31 15.05
C THR A 77 10.71 16.59 15.35
N PRO A 78 10.39 17.51 16.28
CA PRO A 78 9.00 17.82 16.60
C PRO A 78 8.38 18.43 15.35
N SER A 79 7.55 17.68 14.62
CA SER A 79 6.49 18.18 13.72
C SER A 79 6.81 19.45 12.87
N SER A 80 8.08 19.64 12.52
CA SER A 80 8.64 20.92 12.03
C SER A 80 8.92 20.88 10.53
N THR A 81 8.92 19.70 9.92
CA THR A 81 8.72 19.58 8.46
C THR A 81 7.22 19.67 8.11
N ARG A 82 6.49 20.52 8.83
CA ARG A 82 5.49 21.40 8.22
C ARG A 82 6.24 22.35 7.27
N ARG A 83 6.87 21.79 6.23
CA ARG A 83 7.34 22.56 5.09
C ARG A 83 6.06 23.01 4.40
N LYS A 84 5.58 24.14 4.92
CA LYS A 84 4.50 24.95 4.42
C LYS A 84 4.69 24.99 2.91
N LEU A 85 3.92 24.19 2.18
CA LEU A 85 3.52 24.55 0.82
C LEU A 85 2.68 25.82 1.02
N ARG A 86 3.37 26.95 1.26
CA ARG A 86 2.84 28.25 0.93
C ARG A 86 2.71 28.17 -0.57
N PHE A 87 1.49 27.96 -1.05
CA PHE A 87 1.10 28.63 -2.28
C PHE A 87 1.31 30.12 -2.00
N ASP A 88 2.49 30.63 -2.35
CA ASP A 88 2.70 32.06 -2.45
C ASP A 88 1.82 32.53 -3.59
N SER A 89 0.65 33.02 -3.19
CA SER A 89 -0.27 33.74 -4.05
C SER A 89 0.28 35.15 -4.18
N GLU A 90 1.06 35.41 -5.23
CA GLU A 90 1.32 36.75 -5.76
C GLU A 90 1.84 36.64 -7.20
N GLY A 91 0.89 36.43 -8.12
CA GLY A 91 1.12 36.41 -9.56
C GLY A 91 -0.10 35.84 -10.28
N ASP A 92 -0.80 36.70 -11.03
CA ASP A 92 -1.95 36.39 -11.90
C ASP A 92 -3.33 36.19 -11.27
N VAL A 93 -3.74 37.17 -10.47
CA VAL A 93 -5.17 37.45 -10.21
C VAL A 93 -5.76 38.22 -11.39
N ARG A 94 -5.82 37.62 -12.59
CA ARG A 94 -6.49 38.25 -13.74
C ARG A 94 -6.89 37.32 -14.89
N SER A 95 -7.38 36.11 -14.59
CA SER A 95 -8.22 35.38 -15.55
C SER A 95 -8.93 34.24 -14.83
N MET A 96 -10.10 34.51 -14.24
CA MET A 96 -11.18 33.54 -13.99
C MET A 96 -12.33 34.25 -13.28
N MET A 97 -12.95 35.20 -13.97
CA MET A 97 -14.39 35.41 -13.80
C MET A 97 -15.04 34.70 -14.98
N SER A 98 -15.17 33.38 -14.87
CA SER A 98 -16.15 32.62 -15.64
C SER A 98 -16.99 31.90 -14.61
N GLU A 99 -18.24 32.32 -14.53
CA GLU A 99 -19.29 31.72 -13.73
C GLU A 99 -19.48 30.26 -14.15
N ASP A 100 -18.88 29.31 -13.44
CA ASP A 100 -19.47 27.98 -13.30
C ASP A 100 -18.98 27.32 -12.02
N ALA A 101 -19.94 26.94 -11.19
CA ALA A 101 -19.72 26.41 -9.87
C ALA A 101 -19.49 24.89 -9.95
N GLY A 102 -18.38 24.43 -9.36
CA GLY A 102 -18.26 23.03 -8.92
C GLY A 102 -17.39 22.14 -9.79
N ARG A 103 -16.07 22.35 -9.75
CA ARG A 103 -15.10 21.31 -10.10
C ARG A 103 -14.27 20.97 -8.87
N ARG A 104 -14.64 19.88 -8.19
CA ARG A 104 -13.80 19.23 -7.17
C ARG A 104 -13.20 18.00 -7.86
N ASP A 105 -11.95 18.12 -8.28
CA ASP A 105 -11.26 17.02 -8.96
C ASP A 105 -10.98 15.90 -7.96
N SER A 106 -11.62 14.75 -8.13
CA SER A 106 -11.34 13.51 -7.41
C SER A 106 -10.23 12.73 -8.13
N PHE A 107 -9.30 12.20 -7.35
CA PHE A 107 -8.22 11.33 -7.84
C PHE A 107 -8.81 9.98 -8.31
N TYR A 108 -8.64 9.64 -9.58
CA TYR A 108 -9.05 8.35 -10.16
C TYR A 108 -7.85 7.63 -10.78
N SER A 109 -7.69 6.35 -10.45
CA SER A 109 -6.76 5.41 -11.08
C SER A 109 -7.23 5.03 -12.49
N VAL A 110 -6.31 5.00 -13.44
CA VAL A 110 -6.55 4.89 -14.90
C VAL A 110 -7.07 3.51 -15.36
N GLY A 111 -7.24 2.53 -14.45
CA GLY A 111 -7.80 1.21 -14.75
C GLY A 111 -9.33 1.08 -14.64
N SER A 112 -10.04 2.09 -14.12
CA SER A 112 -11.50 2.02 -14.00
C SER A 112 -12.17 2.36 -15.33
N ARG A 113 -13.03 1.47 -15.84
CA ARG A 113 -13.88 1.75 -17.01
C ARG A 113 -14.73 2.99 -16.68
N LYS A 114 -14.39 4.12 -17.31
CA LYS A 114 -14.92 5.47 -17.05
C LYS A 114 -16.46 5.47 -16.87
N SER A 115 -16.93 6.02 -15.75
CA SER A 115 -18.31 6.52 -15.61
C SER A 115 -18.25 7.90 -14.96
N ASN A 116 -18.67 8.93 -15.69
CA ASN A 116 -18.84 10.27 -15.12
C ASN A 116 -20.26 10.38 -14.55
N TYR A 117 -20.37 10.74 -13.28
CA TYR A 117 -21.62 11.18 -12.68
C TYR A 117 -21.76 12.70 -12.90
N LEU A 118 -22.67 13.09 -13.80
CA LEU A 118 -23.19 14.46 -13.86
C LEU A 118 -24.62 14.41 -13.32
N SER A 119 -24.85 14.99 -12.14
CA SER A 119 -26.21 15.24 -11.66
C SER A 119 -26.70 16.57 -12.23
N ALA A 120 -27.30 16.53 -13.42
CA ALA A 120 -28.35 17.45 -13.87
C ALA A 120 -29.02 16.83 -15.11
N ALA A 121 -30.33 17.06 -15.25
CA ALA A 121 -31.25 16.30 -16.08
C ALA A 121 -30.81 16.05 -17.55
N GLY A 122 -30.88 14.77 -17.97
CA GLY A 122 -30.74 14.33 -19.37
C GLY A 122 -29.45 13.54 -19.64
N SER A 123 -29.49 12.22 -19.50
CA SER A 123 -28.33 11.36 -19.80
C SER A 123 -28.10 11.22 -21.30
N SER A 124 -26.92 11.60 -21.78
CA SER A 124 -26.38 11.11 -23.06
C SER A 124 -24.96 10.57 -22.81
N TYR A 125 -24.66 9.43 -23.41
CA TYR A 125 -23.45 8.65 -23.22
C TYR A 125 -22.49 8.92 -24.38
N GLU A 126 -21.28 9.43 -24.12
CA GLU A 126 -20.26 9.50 -25.16
C GLU A 126 -18.86 9.34 -24.55
N SER A 127 -18.10 8.38 -25.05
CA SER A 127 -16.79 7.99 -24.53
C SER A 127 -15.69 8.61 -25.40
N LEU A 128 -14.96 9.60 -24.87
CA LEU A 128 -13.77 10.14 -25.55
C LEU A 128 -12.53 9.30 -25.18
N ALA A 129 -11.89 8.75 -26.21
CA ALA A 129 -10.57 8.14 -26.16
C ALA A 129 -9.51 9.25 -26.22
N GLU A 130 -8.70 9.40 -25.18
CA GLU A 130 -7.51 10.27 -25.20
C GLU A 130 -6.26 9.39 -25.03
N ASP A 131 -5.33 9.51 -25.97
CA ASP A 131 -4.11 8.69 -26.13
C ASP A 131 -2.90 9.17 -25.29
N THR A 132 -3.09 10.04 -24.29
CA THR A 132 -1.98 10.51 -23.43
C THR A 132 -2.26 10.28 -21.95
N VAL A 133 -1.42 9.46 -21.30
CA VAL A 133 -1.50 9.17 -19.86
C VAL A 133 -1.07 10.42 -19.08
N ARG A 134 -2.04 11.27 -18.73
CA ARG A 134 -1.80 12.37 -17.78
C ARG A 134 -1.70 11.78 -16.37
N THR A 135 -0.51 11.80 -15.79
CA THR A 135 -0.28 11.45 -14.39
C THR A 135 -0.69 12.62 -13.50
N PHE A 136 -1.76 12.44 -12.72
CA PHE A 136 -2.20 13.41 -11.72
C PHE A 136 -1.70 12.97 -10.34
N GLY A 137 -0.97 13.83 -9.64
CA GLY A 137 -0.46 13.55 -8.29
C GLY A 137 0.86 14.28 -7.96
N PRO A 138 1.30 14.26 -6.69
CA PRO A 138 2.62 14.77 -6.33
C PRO A 138 3.72 13.99 -7.06
N PRO A 139 4.84 14.65 -7.44
CA PRO A 139 5.94 13.99 -8.12
C PRO A 139 6.61 12.94 -7.22
N SER A 140 7.09 11.85 -7.84
CA SER A 140 7.84 10.80 -7.15
C SER A 140 9.10 11.36 -6.51
N ARG A 141 9.41 10.90 -5.30
CA ARG A 141 10.68 11.20 -4.60
C ARG A 141 11.72 10.12 -4.81
N ILE A 142 11.30 8.96 -5.31
CA ILE A 142 12.16 7.80 -5.57
C ILE A 142 12.47 7.67 -7.07
N PRO A 143 13.62 7.07 -7.44
CA PRO A 143 13.94 6.83 -8.85
C PRO A 143 12.88 5.97 -9.56
N PRO A 144 12.73 6.11 -10.88
CA PRO A 144 11.82 5.25 -11.66
C PRO A 144 12.16 3.76 -11.52
N LEU A 145 11.18 2.90 -11.74
CA LEU A 145 11.29 1.45 -11.54
C LEU A 145 12.51 0.80 -12.24
N GLY A 146 12.82 1.22 -13.46
CA GLY A 146 13.97 0.69 -14.24
C GLY A 146 15.33 1.32 -13.92
N HIS A 147 15.40 2.29 -13.00
CA HIS A 147 16.66 2.93 -12.61
C HIS A 147 17.25 2.28 -11.36
N PRO A 148 18.58 2.23 -11.23
CA PRO A 148 19.23 1.69 -10.04
C PRO A 148 18.83 2.48 -8.80
N LEU A 149 18.62 1.76 -7.69
CA LEU A 149 18.34 2.38 -6.41
C LEU A 149 19.61 3.00 -5.82
N PRO A 150 19.48 4.11 -5.08
CA PRO A 150 20.58 4.72 -4.35
C PRO A 150 21.17 3.80 -3.26
N SER A 151 22.38 4.10 -2.80
CA SER A 151 23.11 3.27 -1.83
C SER A 151 22.52 3.25 -0.41
N GLU A 152 21.67 4.21 -0.06
CA GLU A 152 20.98 4.25 1.24
C GLU A 152 19.87 3.20 1.39
N TRP A 153 19.45 2.58 0.28
CA TRP A 153 18.43 1.54 0.30
C TRP A 153 19.01 0.23 0.82
N THR A 154 18.25 -0.44 1.69
CA THR A 154 18.57 -1.79 2.13
C THR A 154 18.02 -2.78 1.13
N VAL A 155 18.88 -3.64 0.58
CA VAL A 155 18.53 -4.63 -0.44
C VAL A 155 18.57 -6.04 0.15
N VAL A 156 17.46 -6.76 0.08
CA VAL A 156 17.32 -8.14 0.52
C VAL A 156 17.01 -9.01 -0.69
N LYS A 157 17.91 -9.96 -0.98
CA LYS A 157 17.74 -10.94 -2.07
C LYS A 157 17.46 -12.34 -1.52
N GLY A 158 16.69 -13.11 -2.26
CA GLY A 158 16.55 -14.54 -2.04
C GLY A 158 15.13 -15.04 -2.26
N ASP A 159 14.81 -16.13 -1.55
CA ASP A 159 13.51 -16.77 -1.59
C ASP A 159 12.68 -16.33 -0.38
N PHE A 160 11.46 -15.88 -0.61
CA PHE A 160 10.56 -15.30 0.39
C PHE A 160 9.32 -16.16 0.57
N VAL A 161 8.89 -16.35 1.82
CA VAL A 161 7.55 -16.87 2.12
C VAL A 161 6.53 -15.76 1.92
N MET A 162 6.88 -14.55 2.35
CA MET A 162 5.96 -13.43 2.38
C MET A 162 6.72 -12.11 2.42
N VAL A 163 6.23 -11.13 1.68
CA VAL A 163 6.54 -9.71 1.84
C VAL A 163 5.21 -8.99 1.92
N HIS A 164 4.97 -8.27 3.00
CA HIS A 164 3.69 -7.61 3.22
C HIS A 164 3.89 -6.24 3.85
N ALA A 165 3.36 -5.21 3.21
CA ALA A 165 3.34 -3.84 3.66
C ALA A 165 1.93 -3.48 4.14
N SER A 166 1.83 -2.82 5.30
CA SER A 166 0.57 -2.32 5.83
C SER A 166 0.74 -0.90 6.33
N TYR A 167 -0.34 -0.11 6.30
CA TYR A 167 -0.35 1.28 6.75
C TYR A 167 -1.27 1.49 7.96
N PRO A 168 -2.47 0.88 8.04
CA PRO A 168 -3.23 0.86 9.27
C PRO A 168 -2.79 -0.28 10.20
N THR A 169 -3.30 -0.25 11.44
CA THR A 169 -2.96 -1.27 12.45
C THR A 169 -3.50 -2.66 12.14
N HIS A 170 -4.65 -2.75 11.48
CA HIS A 170 -5.39 -4.00 11.25
C HIS A 170 -5.48 -4.34 9.77
N LEU A 171 -5.24 -5.61 9.43
CA LEU A 171 -5.60 -6.18 8.12
C LEU A 171 -7.02 -6.77 8.13
N MET A 172 -7.48 -7.19 9.31
CA MET A 172 -8.79 -7.76 9.54
C MET A 172 -9.25 -7.44 10.96
N THR A 173 -10.53 -7.65 11.25
CA THR A 173 -11.12 -7.45 12.59
C THR A 173 -10.33 -8.13 13.72
N ASP A 174 -9.73 -9.29 13.44
CA ASP A 174 -8.98 -10.13 14.38
C ASP A 174 -7.49 -10.27 14.00
N CYS A 175 -6.98 -9.39 13.13
CA CYS A 175 -5.60 -9.41 12.67
C CYS A 175 -4.95 -8.03 12.85
N ILE A 176 -4.26 -7.86 13.99
CA ILE A 176 -3.43 -6.70 14.32
C ILE A 176 -2.06 -6.92 13.69
N PHE A 177 -1.83 -6.35 12.51
CA PHE A 177 -0.61 -6.57 11.74
C PHE A 177 0.47 -5.53 12.02
N ALA A 178 0.11 -4.25 12.19
CA ALA A 178 1.06 -3.19 12.50
C ALA A 178 0.64 -2.49 13.81
N PRO A 179 0.94 -3.06 14.99
CA PRO A 179 0.42 -2.56 16.27
C PRO A 179 0.75 -1.10 16.57
N ASP A 180 1.91 -0.63 16.10
CA ASP A 180 2.42 0.71 16.36
C ASP A 180 2.00 1.75 15.29
N ALA A 181 1.24 1.32 14.27
CA ALA A 181 0.85 2.18 13.16
C ALA A 181 -0.15 3.27 13.56
N LYS A 182 -0.02 4.45 12.95
CA LYS A 182 -1.03 5.51 13.00
C LYS A 182 -1.45 5.87 11.58
N LEU A 183 -2.61 6.53 11.46
CA LEU A 183 -3.14 6.91 10.15
C LEU A 183 -2.25 7.93 9.43
N ASP A 184 -1.44 8.70 10.15
CA ASP A 184 -0.59 9.79 9.65
C ASP A 184 0.86 9.75 10.21
N ASP A 185 1.38 8.56 10.52
CA ASP A 185 2.77 8.41 11.03
C ASP A 185 3.86 8.58 9.96
N GLY A 186 3.48 8.74 8.70
CA GLY A 186 4.40 8.85 7.57
C GLY A 186 5.16 7.56 7.29
N CYS A 187 4.66 6.41 7.74
CA CYS A 187 5.35 5.13 7.66
C CYS A 187 4.57 4.09 6.85
N ILE A 188 5.31 3.25 6.14
CA ILE A 188 4.84 1.97 5.62
C ILE A 188 5.42 0.88 6.53
N TRP A 189 4.57 0.08 7.17
CA TRP A 189 5.02 -1.01 8.03
C TRP A 189 5.29 -2.25 7.19
N LEU A 190 6.58 -2.48 6.88
CA LEU A 190 7.03 -3.55 5.99
C LEU A 190 7.46 -4.78 6.78
N CYS A 191 6.83 -5.91 6.46
CA CYS A 191 7.16 -7.23 6.97
C CYS A 191 7.79 -8.08 5.87
N ILE A 192 8.96 -8.67 6.13
CA ILE A 192 9.66 -9.58 5.21
C ILE A 192 9.97 -10.88 5.94
N ILE A 193 9.52 -12.00 5.36
CA ILE A 193 9.78 -13.36 5.84
C ILE A 193 10.48 -14.16 4.74
N LYS A 194 11.73 -14.53 4.99
CA LYS A 194 12.51 -15.39 4.07
C LYS A 194 12.12 -16.86 4.21
N SER A 195 12.36 -17.66 3.16
CA SER A 195 12.14 -19.11 3.17
C SER A 195 12.99 -19.88 4.19
N SER A 196 14.02 -19.25 4.75
CA SER A 196 14.87 -19.79 5.80
C SER A 196 14.20 -19.83 7.18
N ILE A 197 13.01 -19.24 7.35
CA ILE A 197 12.28 -19.24 8.63
C ILE A 197 11.94 -20.67 9.07
N SER A 198 12.08 -20.93 10.38
CA SER A 198 11.63 -22.20 10.95
C SER A 198 10.09 -22.30 10.93
N ARG A 199 9.55 -23.51 10.74
CA ARG A 199 8.09 -23.72 10.79
C ARG A 199 7.49 -23.30 12.15
N THR A 200 8.24 -23.47 13.24
CA THR A 200 7.81 -23.05 14.58
C THR A 200 7.74 -21.53 14.71
N HIS A 201 8.73 -20.79 14.20
CA HIS A 201 8.69 -19.33 14.15
C HIS A 201 7.55 -18.84 13.24
N LEU A 202 7.31 -19.51 12.10
CA LEU A 202 6.19 -19.16 11.23
C LEU A 202 4.83 -19.39 11.90
N VAL A 203 4.63 -20.51 12.62
CA VAL A 203 3.41 -20.74 13.40
C VAL A 203 3.27 -19.70 14.51
N GLN A 204 4.36 -19.38 15.22
CA GLN A 204 4.36 -18.34 16.25
C GLN A 204 3.99 -16.96 15.68
N PHE A 205 4.54 -16.61 14.52
CA PHE A 205 4.19 -15.41 13.77
C PHE A 205 2.69 -15.37 13.47
N LEU A 206 2.14 -16.44 12.89
CA LEU A 206 0.73 -16.47 12.51
C LEU A 206 -0.22 -16.37 13.71
N LEU A 207 0.09 -17.06 14.82
CA LEU A 207 -0.71 -16.97 16.05
C LEU A 207 -0.62 -15.58 16.70
N GLY A 208 0.56 -14.95 16.65
CA GLY A 208 0.82 -13.63 17.20
C GLY A 208 0.17 -12.46 16.43
N MET A 209 -0.41 -12.69 15.24
CA MET A 209 -1.13 -11.63 14.50
C MET A 209 -2.44 -11.22 15.18
N SER A 210 -3.04 -12.10 15.98
CA SER A 210 -4.25 -11.77 16.75
C SER A 210 -4.00 -10.84 17.93
N SER A 211 -2.78 -10.86 18.49
CA SER A 211 -2.39 -10.10 19.68
C SER A 211 -1.32 -9.04 19.40
N GLY A 212 -0.85 -8.93 18.15
CA GLY A 212 0.23 -8.03 17.75
C GLY A 212 1.64 -8.48 18.16
N THR A 213 1.82 -9.64 18.80
CA THR A 213 3.14 -10.09 19.30
C THR A 213 4.04 -10.70 18.23
N HIS A 214 3.51 -10.91 17.02
CA HIS A 214 4.22 -11.48 15.87
C HIS A 214 5.41 -10.61 15.40
N THR A 215 5.43 -9.31 15.73
CA THR A 215 6.52 -8.39 15.42
C THR A 215 7.84 -8.73 16.14
N ASN A 216 7.77 -9.51 17.23
CA ASN A 216 8.94 -9.91 18.04
C ASN A 216 9.50 -11.29 17.67
N VAL A 217 8.98 -11.93 16.62
CA VAL A 217 9.42 -13.26 16.20
C VAL A 217 10.77 -13.16 15.49
N SER A 218 11.74 -13.98 15.90
CA SER A 218 13.04 -14.08 15.21
C SER A 218 12.87 -14.56 13.76
N ASP A 219 13.79 -14.16 12.88
CA ASP A 219 13.75 -14.42 11.43
C ASP A 219 12.64 -13.68 10.66
N VAL A 220 11.91 -12.77 11.33
CA VAL A 220 10.96 -11.84 10.72
C VAL A 220 11.57 -10.44 10.74
N ILE A 221 11.65 -9.80 9.58
CA ILE A 221 12.04 -8.39 9.49
C ILE A 221 10.75 -7.58 9.51
N PHE A 222 10.55 -6.77 10.55
CA PHE A 222 9.40 -5.88 10.67
C PHE A 222 9.91 -4.45 10.91
N VAL A 223 9.80 -3.59 9.90
CA VAL A 223 10.48 -2.29 9.89
C VAL A 223 9.58 -1.20 9.27
N PRO A 224 9.50 0.00 9.86
CA PRO A 224 8.87 1.14 9.20
C PRO A 224 9.77 1.69 8.10
N VAL A 225 9.20 1.90 6.92
CA VAL A 225 9.91 2.36 5.72
C VAL A 225 9.17 3.53 5.08
N SER A 226 9.88 4.44 4.43
CA SER A 226 9.25 5.52 3.66
C SER A 226 8.95 5.10 2.22
N ALA A 227 9.70 4.11 1.71
CA ALA A 227 9.52 3.56 0.38
C ALA A 227 10.06 2.14 0.30
N PHE A 228 9.54 1.35 -0.63
CA PHE A 228 10.07 0.03 -0.95
C PHE A 228 9.86 -0.34 -2.43
N ARG A 229 10.61 -1.34 -2.91
CA ARG A 229 10.54 -1.90 -4.26
C ARG A 229 10.55 -3.43 -4.16
N ILE A 230 9.64 -4.08 -4.87
CA ILE A 230 9.58 -5.54 -5.01
C ILE A 230 9.81 -5.88 -6.47
N GLU A 231 10.79 -6.73 -6.72
CA GLU A 231 11.16 -7.24 -8.04
C GLU A 231 11.05 -8.76 -8.01
N PRO A 232 9.86 -9.33 -8.32
CA PRO A 232 9.68 -10.77 -8.35
C PRO A 232 10.40 -11.40 -9.55
N GLU A 233 11.09 -12.52 -9.34
CA GLU A 233 11.72 -13.30 -10.42
C GLU A 233 10.83 -14.45 -10.91
N THR A 234 9.93 -14.94 -10.06
CA THR A 234 9.05 -16.07 -10.36
C THR A 234 7.62 -15.63 -10.63
N SER A 235 7.11 -15.90 -11.83
CA SER A 235 5.77 -15.49 -12.30
C SER A 235 4.57 -16.14 -11.59
N SER A 236 4.79 -17.07 -10.66
CA SER A 236 3.73 -17.88 -10.03
C SER A 236 3.21 -17.32 -8.70
N SER A 237 3.62 -16.13 -8.30
CA SER A 237 3.22 -15.50 -7.03
C SER A 237 2.08 -14.52 -7.21
N HIS A 238 1.09 -14.54 -6.31
CA HIS A 238 0.10 -13.47 -6.25
C HIS A 238 0.69 -12.22 -5.61
N LEU A 239 0.39 -11.08 -6.23
CA LEU A 239 0.76 -9.75 -5.79
C LEU A 239 -0.54 -8.97 -5.63
N THR A 240 -0.77 -8.40 -4.45
CA THR A 240 -2.03 -7.73 -4.13
C THR A 240 -1.80 -6.29 -3.70
N VAL A 241 -2.71 -5.40 -4.09
CA VAL A 241 -2.79 -4.00 -3.63
C VAL A 241 -4.19 -3.79 -3.07
N ASP A 242 -4.29 -3.44 -1.79
CA ASP A 242 -5.54 -3.32 -1.03
C ASP A 242 -6.45 -4.56 -1.15
N GLY A 243 -5.85 -5.75 -1.28
CA GLY A 243 -6.55 -7.03 -1.44
C GLY A 243 -6.91 -7.39 -2.89
N GLU A 244 -6.72 -6.48 -3.84
CA GLU A 244 -6.98 -6.73 -5.26
C GLU A 244 -5.74 -7.31 -5.95
N LEU A 245 -5.94 -8.34 -6.78
CA LEU A 245 -4.86 -8.96 -7.56
C LEU A 245 -4.37 -7.98 -8.63
N ILE A 246 -3.07 -7.72 -8.64
CA ILE A 246 -2.42 -6.96 -9.71
C ILE A 246 -1.61 -7.86 -10.63
N GLU A 247 -1.42 -7.40 -11.87
CA GLU A 247 -0.59 -8.11 -12.83
C GLU A 247 0.83 -8.26 -12.31
N HIS A 248 1.37 -9.47 -12.47
CA HIS A 248 2.70 -9.82 -12.00
C HIS A 248 3.76 -8.95 -12.69
N SER A 249 4.25 -7.94 -11.98
CA SER A 249 5.24 -6.99 -12.44
C SER A 249 6.09 -6.51 -11.27
N SER A 250 7.23 -5.90 -11.57
CA SER A 250 7.97 -5.17 -10.54
C SER A 250 7.12 -3.99 -10.07
N LEU A 251 7.17 -3.69 -8.79
CA LEU A 251 6.46 -2.54 -8.22
C LEU A 251 7.37 -1.77 -7.28
N GLN A 252 7.11 -0.48 -7.17
CA GLN A 252 7.65 0.36 -6.11
C GLN A 252 6.55 1.17 -5.45
N ALA A 253 6.75 1.48 -4.18
CA ALA A 253 5.79 2.18 -3.36
C ALA A 253 6.48 3.25 -2.53
N GLU A 254 5.85 4.41 -2.40
CA GLU A 254 6.32 5.51 -1.56
C GLU A 254 5.17 6.11 -0.74
N ILE A 255 5.47 6.50 0.50
CA ILE A 255 4.50 7.13 1.39
C ILE A 255 4.25 8.59 0.99
N LEU A 256 2.98 8.98 0.98
CA LEU A 256 2.52 10.34 0.81
C LEU A 256 1.79 10.79 2.08
N PRO A 257 2.46 11.57 2.95
CA PRO A 257 1.90 11.94 4.24
C PRO A 257 0.66 12.85 4.14
N ALA A 258 -0.35 12.57 4.95
CA ALA A 258 -1.57 13.35 5.16
C ALA A 258 -2.29 13.79 3.87
N MET A 259 -2.35 12.91 2.87
CA MET A 259 -2.95 13.19 1.56
C MET A 259 -4.47 13.12 1.55
N ALA A 260 -5.06 12.36 2.47
CA ALA A 260 -6.50 12.18 2.59
C ALA A 260 -6.99 12.54 3.99
N ASN A 261 -8.31 12.66 4.14
CA ASN A 261 -8.97 12.74 5.43
C ASN A 261 -10.01 11.63 5.53
N VAL A 262 -10.06 10.97 6.67
CA VAL A 262 -11.06 9.95 7.01
C VAL A 262 -11.80 10.32 8.27
N PHE A 263 -13.05 9.86 8.39
CA PHE A 263 -13.80 10.00 9.65
C PHE A 263 -13.41 8.89 10.60
N ALA A 264 -12.62 9.22 11.62
CA ALA A 264 -12.21 8.28 12.66
C ALA A 264 -12.65 8.75 14.04
N ARG A 265 -12.76 7.81 14.99
CA ARG A 265 -12.88 8.15 16.40
C ARG A 265 -11.49 8.57 16.88
N VAL A 266 -11.40 9.64 17.69
CA VAL A 266 -10.14 10.09 18.29
C VAL A 266 -9.53 8.94 19.07
N GLN A 267 -8.32 8.52 18.68
CA GLN A 267 -7.49 7.58 19.44
C GLN A 267 -6.84 8.30 20.62
#